data_AF-A0A923MFH5-F1
#
_entry.id   AF-A0A923MFH5-F1
#
_cell.length_a   1.000
_cell.length_b   1.000
_cell.length_c   1.000
_cell.angle_alpha   90.00
_cell.angle_beta   90.00
_cell.angle_gamma   90.00
#
_symmetry.space_group_name_H-M   'P 1'
#
loop_
_entity.id
_entity.type
_entity.pdbx_description
1 polymer ?
#
loop_
_entity_poly.entity_id
_entity_poly.type
_entity_poly.pdbx_seq_one_letter_code
_entity_poly.pdbx_strand_id
1 'polypeptide(L)'
;MLLALLLTACGGQNREPENPPAAKPSAPGEEAAEPPDETPEPEPAKPEEKEPLSLEDVLTDIYTVAPGTAGSSLRAAYAAGELLDWIDVNSVEQEDVFRWIDENVPMENSAELARAWAAVLTEAEALMRGDETAYDALDDAGYTMEQPYRSTGRVKWAAWKLLPLFTQILDRTERAEYRYEAPGDYSAVTEEALAGIWVDDAGTTVLLFSEDGCRIVYPELELLGETAYPFRVRDRSSVGYCPELDIDYLQNDFSAPLVCYVSGIDDTHFWSNTQNKCFRRLA
;
A
#
# COMPACT_ATOMS: atom_id res chain seq x y z
N MET A 1 43.22 -24.13 -31.25
CA MET A 1 43.30 -25.51 -30.73
C MET A 1 41.90 -25.87 -30.26
N LEU A 2 41.01 -26.41 -31.07
CA LEU A 2 40.96 -27.72 -31.76
C LEU A 2 40.84 -28.93 -30.81
N LEU A 3 39.63 -29.54 -30.81
CA LEU A 3 39.30 -30.98 -30.68
C LEU A 3 39.62 -31.68 -29.33
N ALA A 4 38.91 -32.72 -28.86
CA ALA A 4 37.90 -33.62 -29.42
C ALA A 4 37.16 -34.40 -28.31
N LEU A 5 36.02 -34.98 -28.70
CA LEU A 5 35.21 -36.02 -28.03
C LEU A 5 35.97 -37.29 -27.60
N LEU A 6 35.34 -38.11 -26.72
CA LEU A 6 35.17 -39.56 -26.95
C LEU A 6 34.04 -40.19 -26.13
N LEU A 7 33.21 -40.97 -26.82
CA LEU A 7 32.12 -41.85 -26.38
C LEU A 7 32.63 -43.27 -26.08
N THR A 8 31.92 -44.03 -25.24
CA THR A 8 31.76 -45.50 -25.30
C THR A 8 30.33 -45.82 -24.83
N ALA A 9 29.41 -46.54 -25.48
CA ALA A 9 29.35 -47.62 -26.46
C ALA A 9 29.58 -49.05 -25.92
N CYS A 10 28.47 -49.76 -25.67
CA CYS A 10 28.22 -51.20 -25.92
C CYS A 10 26.68 -51.32 -26.07
N GLY A 11 26.04 -51.82 -27.13
CA GLY A 11 26.36 -52.86 -28.12
C GLY A 11 25.23 -53.90 -28.06
N GLY A 12 24.23 -53.85 -28.96
CA GLY A 12 24.02 -54.86 -30.03
C GLY A 12 22.99 -55.93 -29.61
N GLN A 13 22.10 -56.51 -30.42
CA GLN A 13 21.96 -56.65 -31.87
C GLN A 13 20.50 -56.94 -32.26
N ASN A 14 20.15 -56.55 -33.50
CA ASN A 14 18.91 -56.83 -34.23
C ASN A 14 18.62 -58.33 -34.46
N ARG A 15 17.33 -58.67 -34.63
CA ARG A 15 16.83 -59.61 -35.65
C ARG A 15 15.36 -59.33 -36.00
N GLU A 16 15.05 -59.50 -37.27
CA GLU A 16 13.84 -59.07 -38.01
C GLU A 16 12.90 -60.28 -38.31
N PRO A 17 11.83 -60.20 -39.16
CA PRO A 17 10.43 -60.40 -38.77
C PRO A 17 9.75 -61.65 -39.38
N GLU A 18 8.59 -62.09 -38.86
CA GLU A 18 7.70 -63.05 -39.57
C GLU A 18 6.20 -62.87 -39.23
N ASN A 19 5.33 -63.14 -40.22
CA ASN A 19 3.86 -63.17 -40.18
C ASN A 19 3.40 -64.09 -41.36
N PRO A 20 2.14 -64.58 -41.49
CA PRO A 20 1.22 -65.38 -40.65
C PRO A 20 0.89 -66.77 -41.29
N PRO A 21 -0.15 -67.54 -40.86
CA PRO A 21 -1.37 -67.62 -41.71
C PRO A 21 -2.75 -67.90 -41.05
N ALA A 22 -3.78 -67.30 -41.68
CA ALA A 22 -5.18 -67.68 -42.06
C ALA A 22 -6.17 -68.61 -41.27
N ALA A 23 -7.40 -68.06 -41.13
CA ALA A 23 -8.77 -68.58 -41.44
C ALA A 23 -9.68 -69.37 -40.44
N LYS A 24 -10.66 -68.64 -39.85
CA LYS A 24 -12.15 -68.80 -39.61
C LYS A 24 -12.84 -70.20 -39.58
N PRO A 25 -13.92 -70.40 -38.76
CA PRO A 25 -15.30 -69.92 -39.08
C PRO A 25 -16.18 -69.39 -37.92
N SER A 26 -17.22 -68.64 -38.30
CA SER A 26 -18.26 -67.96 -37.50
C SER A 26 -19.41 -68.85 -36.98
N ALA A 27 -20.09 -68.43 -35.90
CA ALA A 27 -21.57 -68.43 -35.66
C ALA A 27 -21.89 -67.71 -34.30
N PRO A 28 -23.16 -67.43 -33.91
CA PRO A 28 -23.94 -66.25 -34.30
C PRO A 28 -24.51 -65.40 -33.13
N GLY A 29 -24.66 -64.10 -33.39
CA GLY A 29 -25.66 -63.15 -32.85
C GLY A 29 -26.09 -63.21 -31.38
N GLU A 30 -25.67 -62.21 -30.59
CA GLU A 30 -26.43 -61.73 -29.44
C GLU A 30 -26.45 -60.19 -29.46
N GLU A 31 -27.65 -59.66 -29.59
CA GLU A 31 -28.00 -58.25 -29.60
C GLU A 31 -27.84 -57.71 -28.18
N ALA A 32 -26.85 -56.84 -27.95
CA ALA A 32 -26.62 -56.19 -26.66
C ALA A 32 -26.73 -54.67 -26.83
N ALA A 33 -27.63 -54.09 -26.02
CA ALA A 33 -28.13 -52.73 -25.97
C ALA A 33 -27.14 -51.59 -26.26
N GLU A 34 -27.65 -50.54 -26.91
CA GLU A 34 -27.00 -49.22 -26.96
C GLU A 34 -26.73 -48.69 -25.54
N PRO A 35 -25.56 -48.07 -25.29
CA PRO A 35 -25.30 -47.38 -24.03
C PRO A 35 -26.23 -46.16 -23.90
N PRO A 36 -26.64 -45.80 -22.67
CA PRO A 36 -27.47 -44.62 -22.46
C PRO A 36 -26.74 -43.36 -22.93
N ASP A 37 -27.49 -42.50 -23.61
CA ASP A 37 -27.07 -41.18 -24.10
C ASP A 37 -26.52 -40.36 -22.91
N GLU A 38 -25.19 -40.19 -22.85
CA GLU A 38 -24.54 -39.32 -21.88
C GLU A 38 -24.97 -37.89 -22.19
N THR A 39 -25.87 -37.36 -21.37
CA THR A 39 -26.17 -35.93 -21.37
C THR A 39 -24.83 -35.20 -21.14
N PRO A 40 -24.40 -34.30 -22.03
CA PRO A 40 -23.12 -33.61 -21.87
C PRO A 40 -23.09 -32.93 -20.50
N GLU A 41 -22.09 -33.30 -19.70
CA GLU A 41 -21.80 -32.60 -18.45
C GLU A 41 -21.62 -31.11 -18.80
N PRO A 42 -22.31 -30.18 -18.11
CA PRO A 42 -22.18 -28.77 -18.43
C PRO A 42 -20.71 -28.39 -18.28
N GLU A 43 -20.13 -27.82 -19.34
CA GLU A 43 -18.77 -27.29 -19.28
C GLU A 43 -18.66 -26.39 -18.04
N PRO A 44 -17.63 -26.57 -17.19
CA PRO A 44 -17.44 -25.70 -16.04
C PRO A 44 -17.44 -24.26 -16.56
N ALA A 45 -18.30 -23.43 -15.98
CA ALA A 45 -18.40 -22.03 -16.34
C ALA A 45 -16.99 -21.46 -16.34
N LYS A 46 -16.54 -21.00 -17.51
CA LYS A 46 -15.28 -20.28 -17.64
C LYS A 46 -15.30 -19.18 -16.58
N PRO A 47 -14.27 -19.05 -15.72
CA PRO A 47 -14.25 -17.99 -14.72
C PRO A 47 -14.55 -16.67 -15.43
N GLU A 48 -15.55 -15.93 -14.97
CA GLU A 48 -15.79 -14.58 -15.47
C GLU A 48 -14.49 -13.81 -15.21
N GLU A 49 -13.79 -13.44 -16.28
CA GLU A 49 -12.65 -12.52 -16.20
C GLU A 49 -13.22 -11.21 -15.66
N LYS A 50 -12.91 -10.90 -14.40
CA LYS A 50 -13.25 -9.62 -13.78
C LYS A 50 -12.70 -8.51 -14.68
N GLU A 51 -13.53 -7.53 -15.03
CA GLU A 51 -13.07 -6.40 -15.83
C GLU A 51 -11.84 -5.77 -15.16
N PRO A 52 -10.81 -5.36 -15.95
CA PRO A 52 -9.60 -4.80 -15.38
C PRO A 52 -9.95 -3.54 -14.57
N LEU A 53 -9.57 -3.53 -13.30
CA LEU A 53 -9.75 -2.40 -12.39
C LEU A 53 -9.17 -1.12 -13.01
N SER A 54 -9.99 -0.06 -13.09
CA SER A 54 -9.55 1.21 -13.64
C SER A 54 -8.87 2.07 -12.58
N LEU A 55 -8.06 3.06 -13.01
CA LEU A 55 -7.47 4.04 -12.09
C LEU A 55 -8.56 4.84 -11.34
N GLU A 56 -9.65 5.18 -12.02
CA GLU A 56 -10.73 5.98 -11.44
C GLU A 56 -11.43 5.23 -10.30
N ASP A 57 -11.66 3.93 -10.46
CA ASP A 57 -12.26 3.08 -9.43
C ASP A 57 -11.35 3.03 -8.19
N VAL A 58 -10.06 2.74 -8.39
CA VAL A 58 -9.07 2.66 -7.30
C VAL A 58 -8.98 3.98 -6.52
N LEU A 59 -8.88 5.12 -7.24
CA LEU A 59 -8.80 6.42 -6.59
C LEU A 59 -10.09 6.79 -5.84
N THR A 60 -11.24 6.42 -6.40
CA THR A 60 -12.55 6.63 -5.77
C THR A 60 -12.68 5.78 -4.50
N ASP A 61 -12.31 4.51 -4.56
CA ASP A 61 -12.38 3.61 -3.42
C ASP A 61 -11.45 4.05 -2.29
N ILE A 62 -10.23 4.49 -2.62
CA ILE A 62 -9.33 5.13 -1.64
C ILE A 62 -10.01 6.34 -1.00
N TYR A 63 -10.56 7.26 -1.79
CA TYR A 63 -11.16 8.49 -1.25
C TYR A 63 -12.40 8.23 -0.37
N THR A 64 -13.18 7.18 -0.66
CA THR A 64 -14.39 6.83 0.10
C THR A 64 -14.14 6.16 1.46
N VAL A 65 -12.88 5.83 1.80
CA VAL A 65 -12.49 5.27 3.10
C VAL A 65 -12.94 6.17 4.25
N ALA A 66 -12.94 7.50 4.06
CA ALA A 66 -13.43 8.52 5.01
C ALA A 66 -13.15 8.16 6.49
N PRO A 67 -11.90 8.37 6.97
CA PRO A 67 -11.47 7.94 8.30
C PRO A 67 -12.39 8.43 9.42
N GLY A 68 -12.61 7.58 10.42
CA GLY A 68 -13.46 7.90 11.59
C GLY A 68 -14.96 7.66 11.39
N THR A 69 -15.37 7.15 10.22
CA THR A 69 -16.74 6.66 9.98
C THR A 69 -16.86 5.16 10.26
N ALA A 70 -18.06 4.71 10.63
CA ALA A 70 -18.31 3.28 10.82
C ALA A 70 -18.04 2.50 9.53
N GLY A 71 -17.21 1.46 9.61
CA GLY A 71 -16.80 0.66 8.45
C GLY A 71 -15.61 1.22 7.68
N SER A 72 -15.00 2.34 8.11
CA SER A 72 -13.78 2.88 7.47
C SER A 72 -12.62 1.89 7.45
N SER A 73 -12.47 1.06 8.49
CA SER A 73 -11.46 -0.01 8.53
C SER A 73 -11.67 -1.07 7.44
N LEU A 74 -12.91 -1.56 7.27
CA LEU A 74 -13.23 -2.53 6.22
C LEU A 74 -13.05 -1.94 4.81
N ARG A 75 -13.41 -0.66 4.62
CA ARG A 75 -13.15 0.03 3.34
C ARG A 75 -11.65 0.19 3.08
N ALA A 76 -10.85 0.51 4.11
CA ALA A 76 -9.41 0.60 3.97
C ALA A 76 -8.79 -0.75 3.60
N ALA A 77 -9.24 -1.85 4.23
CA ALA A 77 -8.82 -3.20 3.89
C ALA A 77 -9.18 -3.55 2.43
N TYR A 78 -10.43 -3.30 2.01
CA TYR A 78 -10.87 -3.50 0.63
C TYR A 78 -10.01 -2.72 -0.37
N ALA A 79 -9.87 -1.40 -0.17
CA ALA A 79 -9.10 -0.53 -1.05
C ALA A 79 -7.61 -0.91 -1.08
N ALA A 80 -7.06 -1.43 0.03
CA ALA A 80 -5.69 -1.94 0.07
C ALA A 80 -5.51 -3.20 -0.79
N GLY A 81 -6.43 -4.16 -0.68
CA GLY A 81 -6.43 -5.35 -1.54
C GLY A 81 -6.55 -4.97 -3.03
N GLU A 82 -7.47 -4.06 -3.34
CA GLU A 82 -7.69 -3.58 -4.70
C GLU A 82 -6.48 -2.85 -5.28
N LEU A 83 -5.88 -1.94 -4.50
CA LEU A 83 -4.64 -1.26 -4.86
C LEU A 83 -3.52 -2.25 -5.20
N LEU A 84 -3.36 -3.29 -4.38
CA LEU A 84 -2.30 -4.28 -4.54
C LEU A 84 -2.47 -5.08 -5.83
N ASP A 85 -3.68 -5.57 -6.12
CA ASP A 85 -3.91 -6.28 -7.38
C ASP A 85 -3.82 -5.35 -8.60
N TRP A 86 -4.28 -4.11 -8.47
CA TRP A 86 -4.23 -3.11 -9.53
C TRP A 86 -2.79 -2.72 -9.91
N ILE A 87 -1.91 -2.47 -8.92
CA ILE A 87 -0.56 -1.93 -9.17
C ILE A 87 0.35 -2.92 -9.91
N ASP A 88 0.07 -4.21 -9.86
CA ASP A 88 0.90 -5.23 -10.49
C ASP A 88 0.69 -5.32 -12.02
N VAL A 89 -0.48 -4.93 -12.50
CA VAL A 89 -0.86 -5.10 -13.91
C VAL A 89 -1.05 -3.79 -14.66
N ASN A 90 -1.13 -2.67 -13.94
CA ASN A 90 -1.34 -1.34 -14.52
C ASN A 90 -0.11 -0.43 -14.41
N SER A 91 0.00 0.49 -15.36
CA SER A 91 0.89 1.64 -15.26
C SER A 91 0.06 2.91 -15.21
N VAL A 92 0.53 3.87 -14.42
CA VAL A 92 -0.07 5.20 -14.28
C VAL A 92 1.01 6.26 -14.36
N GLU A 93 0.64 7.39 -14.95
CA GLU A 93 1.38 8.64 -14.89
C GLU A 93 0.81 9.50 -13.75
N GLN A 94 1.69 10.10 -12.93
CA GLN A 94 1.25 10.91 -11.79
C GLN A 94 0.37 12.10 -12.21
N GLU A 95 0.51 12.57 -13.46
CA GLU A 95 -0.32 13.62 -14.06
C GLU A 95 -1.80 13.23 -14.14
N ASP A 96 -2.11 11.96 -14.39
CA ASP A 96 -3.49 11.46 -14.40
C ASP A 96 -4.08 11.44 -12.98
N VAL A 97 -3.25 11.13 -11.98
CA VAL A 97 -3.66 11.19 -10.56
C VAL A 97 -3.92 12.63 -10.15
N PHE A 98 -3.02 13.57 -10.48
CA PHE A 98 -3.25 15.00 -10.23
C PHE A 98 -4.54 15.51 -10.88
N ARG A 99 -4.77 15.17 -12.16
CA ARG A 99 -6.00 15.54 -12.85
C ARG A 99 -7.23 15.01 -12.12
N TRP A 100 -7.22 13.75 -11.71
CA TRP A 100 -8.34 13.17 -10.97
C TRP A 100 -8.58 13.91 -9.64
N ILE A 101 -7.53 14.25 -8.88
CA ILE A 101 -7.65 15.00 -7.62
C ILE A 101 -8.22 16.41 -7.89
N ASP A 102 -7.79 17.09 -8.95
CA ASP A 102 -8.31 18.42 -9.33
C ASP A 102 -9.79 18.37 -9.73
N GLU A 103 -10.24 17.29 -10.36
CA GLU A 103 -11.61 17.11 -10.83
C GLU A 103 -12.56 16.63 -9.73
N ASN A 104 -12.08 15.83 -8.76
CA ASN A 104 -12.94 15.07 -7.85
C ASN A 104 -12.78 15.42 -6.36
N VAL A 105 -11.68 16.06 -5.96
CA VAL A 105 -11.38 16.32 -4.54
C VAL A 105 -11.40 17.82 -4.26
N PRO A 106 -12.44 18.33 -3.56
CA PRO A 106 -12.48 19.72 -3.11
C PRO A 106 -11.24 20.12 -2.32
N MET A 107 -10.84 21.38 -2.42
CA MET A 107 -9.62 21.89 -1.77
C MET A 107 -9.62 21.64 -0.26
N GLU A 108 -10.78 21.83 0.38
CA GLU A 108 -11.03 21.60 1.80
C GLU A 108 -10.88 20.13 2.24
N ASN A 109 -11.00 19.17 1.31
CA ASN A 109 -10.93 17.74 1.61
C ASN A 109 -9.53 17.15 1.40
N SER A 110 -8.53 17.98 1.13
CA SER A 110 -7.14 17.56 0.91
C SER A 110 -6.57 16.76 2.10
N ALA A 111 -6.92 17.15 3.33
CA ALA A 111 -6.50 16.44 4.53
C ALA A 111 -7.24 15.11 4.72
N GLU A 112 -8.51 15.02 4.30
CA GLU A 112 -9.29 13.78 4.36
C GLU A 112 -8.74 12.73 3.39
N LEU A 113 -8.42 13.15 2.16
CA LEU A 113 -7.78 12.30 1.15
C LEU A 113 -6.46 11.72 1.67
N ALA A 114 -5.60 12.54 2.27
CA ALA A 114 -4.32 12.08 2.80
C ALA A 114 -4.47 11.11 3.97
N ARG A 115 -5.48 11.28 4.83
CA ARG A 115 -5.78 10.30 5.89
C ARG A 115 -6.30 8.99 5.32
N ALA A 116 -7.19 9.06 4.33
CA ALA A 116 -7.71 7.88 3.64
C ALA A 116 -6.56 7.10 2.99
N TRP A 117 -5.66 7.81 2.32
CA TRP A 117 -4.48 7.22 1.70
C TRP A 117 -3.48 6.63 2.73
N ALA A 118 -3.25 7.32 3.86
CA ALA A 118 -2.48 6.76 4.98
C ALA A 118 -3.05 5.41 5.44
N ALA A 119 -4.38 5.34 5.65
CA ALA A 119 -5.04 4.13 6.12
C ALA A 119 -4.89 2.98 5.12
N VAL A 120 -5.13 3.23 3.83
CA VAL A 120 -4.94 2.23 2.77
C VAL A 120 -3.49 1.74 2.71
N LEU A 121 -2.51 2.63 2.81
CA LEU A 121 -1.10 2.21 2.84
C LEU A 121 -0.76 1.39 4.09
N THR A 122 -1.28 1.74 5.27
CA THR A 122 -1.09 0.95 6.50
C THR A 122 -1.59 -0.47 6.29
N GLU A 123 -2.82 -0.63 5.79
CA GLU A 123 -3.43 -1.95 5.54
C GLU A 123 -2.66 -2.73 4.47
N ALA A 124 -2.28 -2.07 3.38
CA ALA A 124 -1.49 -2.70 2.30
C ALA A 124 -0.13 -3.20 2.82
N GLU A 125 0.54 -2.44 3.68
CA GLU A 125 1.77 -2.89 4.32
C GLU A 125 1.53 -4.10 5.25
N ALA A 126 0.45 -4.10 6.04
CA ALA A 126 0.10 -5.22 6.92
C ALA A 126 -0.16 -6.51 6.12
N LEU A 127 -0.95 -6.43 5.05
CA LEU A 127 -1.19 -7.53 4.10
C LEU A 127 0.12 -8.06 3.50
N MET A 128 1.03 -7.17 3.11
CA MET A 128 2.32 -7.53 2.54
C MET A 128 3.33 -8.07 3.58
N ARG A 129 3.15 -7.76 4.87
CA ARG A 129 3.89 -8.40 5.97
C ARG A 129 3.31 -9.78 6.34
N GLY A 130 2.11 -10.10 5.86
CA GLY A 130 1.45 -11.36 6.17
C GLY A 130 0.67 -11.35 7.47
N ASP A 131 0.23 -10.18 7.92
CA ASP A 131 -0.54 -10.02 9.15
C ASP A 131 -1.91 -10.70 9.05
N GLU A 132 -2.18 -11.71 9.88
CA GLU A 132 -3.42 -12.49 9.84
C GLU A 132 -4.67 -11.63 10.06
N THR A 133 -4.59 -10.61 10.92
CA THR A 133 -5.74 -9.73 11.20
C THR A 133 -6.09 -8.85 10.01
N ALA A 134 -5.09 -8.42 9.23
CA ALA A 134 -5.32 -7.70 7.99
C ALA A 134 -5.96 -8.60 6.92
N TYR A 135 -5.59 -9.88 6.84
CA TYR A 135 -6.25 -10.83 5.93
C TYR A 135 -7.69 -11.13 6.36
N ASP A 136 -7.94 -11.31 7.65
CA ASP A 136 -9.30 -11.48 8.18
C ASP A 136 -10.17 -10.26 7.86
N ALA A 137 -9.64 -9.05 8.07
CA ALA A 137 -10.34 -7.80 7.72
C ALA A 137 -10.61 -7.68 6.21
N LEU A 138 -9.71 -8.14 5.36
CA LEU A 138 -9.88 -8.16 3.92
C LEU A 138 -10.99 -9.14 3.48
N ASP A 139 -11.04 -10.34 4.09
CA ASP A 139 -12.10 -11.33 3.86
C ASP A 139 -13.46 -10.80 4.34
N ASP A 140 -13.51 -10.20 5.54
CA ASP A 140 -14.69 -9.53 6.08
C ASP A 140 -15.16 -8.36 5.19
N ALA A 141 -14.22 -7.68 4.52
CA ALA A 141 -14.51 -6.64 3.55
C ALA A 141 -15.01 -7.21 2.20
N GLY A 142 -14.98 -8.53 2.02
CA GLY A 142 -15.47 -9.23 0.83
C GLY A 142 -14.50 -9.18 -0.36
N TYR A 143 -13.21 -8.96 -0.12
CA TYR A 143 -12.20 -8.94 -1.17
C TYR A 143 -11.27 -10.16 -1.07
N THR A 144 -10.94 -10.75 -2.21
CA THR A 144 -9.95 -11.83 -2.31
C THR A 144 -8.87 -11.42 -3.29
N MET A 145 -7.65 -11.24 -2.80
CA MET A 145 -6.52 -10.86 -3.65
C MET A 145 -6.22 -11.94 -4.69
N GLU A 146 -5.98 -11.53 -5.93
CA GLU A 146 -5.61 -12.39 -7.03
C GLU A 146 -4.14 -12.85 -6.91
N GLN A 147 -3.26 -11.97 -6.42
CA GLN A 147 -1.83 -12.26 -6.34
C GLN A 147 -1.33 -12.53 -4.91
N PRO A 148 -0.87 -13.77 -4.61
CA PRO A 148 -0.40 -14.13 -3.28
C PRO A 148 1.04 -13.66 -2.99
N TYR A 149 1.71 -12.99 -3.92
CA TYR A 149 3.11 -12.59 -3.76
C TYR A 149 3.25 -11.41 -2.78
N ARG A 150 3.94 -11.66 -1.66
CA ARG A 150 4.10 -10.67 -0.58
C ARG A 150 5.43 -9.94 -0.69
N SER A 151 5.37 -8.61 -0.83
CA SER A 151 6.55 -7.74 -0.77
C SER A 151 6.13 -6.34 -0.36
N THR A 152 6.69 -5.82 0.73
CA THR A 152 6.49 -4.41 1.14
C THR A 152 7.05 -3.43 0.11
N GLY A 153 7.93 -3.88 -0.79
CA GLY A 153 8.37 -3.11 -1.95
C GLY A 153 7.24 -2.79 -2.93
N ARG A 154 6.19 -3.64 -3.01
CA ARG A 154 4.98 -3.36 -3.82
C ARG A 154 4.23 -2.15 -3.29
N VAL A 155 4.13 -2.05 -1.95
CA VAL A 155 3.45 -0.91 -1.32
C VAL A 155 4.21 0.39 -1.56
N LYS A 156 5.55 0.36 -1.43
CA LYS A 156 6.38 1.54 -1.76
C LYS A 156 6.26 1.95 -3.22
N TRP A 157 6.17 0.98 -4.13
CA TRP A 157 5.94 1.26 -5.55
C TRP A 157 4.56 1.87 -5.81
N ALA A 158 3.50 1.34 -5.19
CA ALA A 158 2.16 1.91 -5.24
C ALA A 158 2.14 3.34 -4.68
N ALA A 159 2.78 3.56 -3.53
CA ALA A 159 2.96 4.87 -2.91
C ALA A 159 3.62 5.87 -3.85
N TRP A 160 4.67 5.45 -4.56
CA TRP A 160 5.36 6.28 -5.54
C TRP A 160 4.50 6.57 -6.79
N LYS A 161 3.72 5.60 -7.27
CA LYS A 161 2.84 5.77 -8.43
C LYS A 161 1.66 6.70 -8.15
N LEU A 162 1.11 6.64 -6.94
CA LEU A 162 0.00 7.48 -6.48
C LEU A 162 0.47 8.60 -5.55
N LEU A 163 1.73 8.99 -5.68
CA LEU A 163 2.39 10.04 -4.91
C LEU A 163 1.55 11.33 -4.72
N PRO A 164 0.81 11.82 -5.74
CA PRO A 164 0.00 13.03 -5.62
C PRO A 164 -1.06 12.96 -4.51
N LEU A 165 -1.51 11.77 -4.09
CA LEU A 165 -2.49 11.62 -3.01
C LEU A 165 -2.01 12.20 -1.67
N PHE A 166 -0.69 12.21 -1.43
CA PHE A 166 -0.07 12.88 -0.28
C PHE A 166 0.49 14.26 -0.64
N THR A 167 1.29 14.35 -1.70
CA THR A 167 2.10 15.54 -1.95
C THR A 167 1.29 16.77 -2.32
N GLN A 168 0.07 16.59 -2.85
CA GLN A 168 -0.85 17.69 -3.15
C GLN A 168 -1.09 18.61 -1.95
N ILE A 169 -0.98 18.11 -0.70
CA ILE A 169 -1.16 18.93 0.50
C ILE A 169 -0.21 20.14 0.50
N LEU A 170 1.02 19.97 0.01
CA LEU A 170 2.01 21.05 -0.04
C LEU A 170 1.57 22.19 -0.97
N ASP A 171 0.92 21.83 -2.09
CA ASP A 171 0.45 22.78 -3.10
C ASP A 171 -0.91 23.39 -2.75
N ARG A 172 -1.74 22.65 -2.02
CA ARG A 172 -3.11 23.01 -1.67
C ARG A 172 -3.24 23.71 -0.31
N THR A 173 -2.16 23.79 0.48
CA THR A 173 -2.14 24.51 1.75
C THR A 173 -1.70 25.96 1.56
N GLU A 174 -2.50 26.90 2.03
CA GLU A 174 -2.13 28.32 2.04
C GLU A 174 -0.86 28.53 2.89
N ARG A 175 0.14 29.23 2.34
CA ARG A 175 1.39 29.55 3.05
C ARG A 175 1.18 30.73 3.99
N ALA A 176 1.87 30.70 5.13
CA ALA A 176 1.87 31.78 6.11
C ALA A 176 3.28 32.30 6.34
N GLU A 177 3.39 33.56 6.75
CA GLU A 177 4.67 34.07 7.26
C GLU A 177 4.93 33.49 8.65
N TYR A 178 6.19 33.10 8.89
CA TYR A 178 6.61 32.65 10.21
C TYR A 178 6.30 33.70 11.27
N ARG A 179 5.65 33.27 12.35
CA ARG A 179 5.42 34.07 13.55
C ARG A 179 6.19 33.49 14.71
N TYR A 180 7.01 34.33 15.32
CA TYR A 180 7.66 33.97 16.57
C TYR A 180 6.63 33.94 17.70
N GLU A 181 6.63 32.84 18.46
CA GLU A 181 5.78 32.68 19.63
C GLU A 181 6.61 32.32 20.86
N ALA A 182 6.17 32.82 22.01
CA ALA A 182 6.78 32.48 23.28
C ALA A 182 6.55 30.99 23.59
N PRO A 183 7.48 30.30 24.28
CA PRO A 183 7.27 28.92 24.68
C PRO A 183 5.94 28.73 25.43
N GLY A 184 5.19 27.70 25.03
CA GLY A 184 3.94 27.28 25.66
C GLY A 184 4.15 26.32 26.82
N ASP A 185 3.09 25.60 27.19
CA ASP A 185 3.15 24.57 28.23
C ASP A 185 3.81 23.30 27.69
N TYR A 186 5.02 22.99 28.17
CA TYR A 186 5.75 21.79 27.77
C TYR A 186 5.05 20.49 28.17
N SER A 187 4.21 20.50 29.21
CA SER A 187 3.48 19.31 29.63
C SER A 187 2.33 18.95 28.69
N ALA A 188 1.89 19.89 27.85
CA ALA A 188 0.88 19.65 26.82
C ALA A 188 1.45 18.89 25.60
N VAL A 189 2.78 18.85 25.44
CA VAL A 189 3.42 18.15 24.32
C VAL A 189 3.44 16.65 24.60
N THR A 190 2.48 15.93 24.04
CA THR A 190 2.38 14.47 24.11
C THR A 190 2.21 13.88 22.71
N GLU A 191 2.44 12.56 22.58
CA GLU A 191 2.17 11.84 21.32
C GLU A 191 0.69 11.94 20.92
N GLU A 192 -0.21 11.92 21.91
CA GLU A 192 -1.65 12.10 21.70
C GLU A 192 -1.97 13.50 21.17
N ALA A 193 -1.36 14.55 21.73
CA ALA A 193 -1.57 15.93 21.28
C ALA A 193 -1.08 16.15 19.83
N LEU A 194 -0.08 15.38 19.39
CA LEU A 194 0.44 15.42 18.03
C LEU A 194 -0.44 14.69 17.01
N ALA A 195 -1.44 13.90 17.42
CA ALA A 195 -2.26 13.15 16.48
C ALA A 195 -2.93 14.07 15.44
N GLY A 196 -2.80 13.75 14.15
CA GLY A 196 -3.36 14.52 13.05
C GLY A 196 -2.34 14.93 11.98
N ILE A 197 -2.78 15.82 11.09
CA ILE A 197 -1.98 16.31 9.96
C ILE A 197 -1.53 17.74 10.25
N TRP A 198 -0.23 17.96 10.12
CA TRP A 198 0.41 19.24 10.37
C TRP A 198 1.25 19.66 9.18
N VAL A 199 1.13 20.92 8.77
CA VAL A 199 1.91 21.49 7.67
C VAL A 199 2.65 22.71 8.15
N ASP A 200 3.93 22.81 7.82
CA ASP A 200 4.70 23.99 8.17
C ASP A 200 4.23 25.22 7.40
N ASP A 201 4.40 26.41 8.00
CA ASP A 201 3.93 27.67 7.40
C ASP A 201 4.47 27.94 5.99
N ALA A 202 5.65 27.41 5.66
CA ALA A 202 6.25 27.51 4.34
C ALA A 202 5.59 26.59 3.29
N GLY A 203 4.79 25.60 3.70
CA GLY A 203 4.22 24.58 2.82
C GLY A 203 5.30 23.70 2.19
N THR A 204 6.29 23.30 2.99
CA THR A 204 7.44 22.47 2.57
C THR A 204 7.52 21.14 3.31
N THR A 205 6.83 21.00 4.43
CA THR A 205 6.84 19.80 5.25
C THR A 205 5.43 19.47 5.73
N VAL A 206 4.99 18.23 5.51
CA VAL A 206 3.79 17.63 6.11
C VAL A 206 4.22 16.55 7.09
N LEU A 207 3.60 16.54 8.26
CA LEU A 207 3.71 15.48 9.26
C LEU A 207 2.31 14.95 9.56
N LEU A 208 2.07 13.67 9.29
CA LEU A 208 0.83 12.98 9.65
C LEU A 208 1.16 11.99 10.75
N PHE A 209 0.68 12.24 11.97
CA PHE A 209 0.80 11.34 13.11
C PHE A 209 -0.47 10.53 13.28
N SER A 210 -0.33 9.21 13.34
CA SER A 210 -1.36 8.24 13.71
C SER A 210 -0.79 7.22 14.69
N GLU A 211 -1.62 6.26 15.12
CA GLU A 211 -1.18 5.14 15.95
C GLU A 211 -0.13 4.25 15.26
N ASP A 212 -0.13 4.21 13.92
CA ASP A 212 0.84 3.45 13.12
C ASP A 212 2.21 4.13 13.00
N GLY A 213 2.31 5.39 13.41
CA GLY A 213 3.53 6.20 13.33
C GLY A 213 3.33 7.54 12.62
N CYS A 214 4.43 8.09 12.12
CA CYS A 214 4.48 9.38 11.45
C CYS A 214 4.81 9.21 9.96
N ARG A 215 3.92 9.63 9.06
CA ARG A 215 4.23 9.81 7.64
C ARG A 215 4.75 11.22 7.41
N ILE A 216 5.89 11.31 6.75
CA ILE A 216 6.58 12.57 6.48
C ILE A 216 6.53 12.86 4.98
N VAL A 217 6.02 14.02 4.60
CA VAL A 217 6.30 14.62 3.29
C VAL A 217 7.29 15.74 3.49
N TYR A 218 8.55 15.50 3.13
CA TYR A 218 9.61 16.49 3.14
C TYR A 218 10.52 16.26 1.92
N PRO A 219 10.24 16.96 0.79
CA PRO A 219 10.93 16.71 -0.48
C PRO A 219 12.45 16.88 -0.42
N GLU A 220 12.99 17.77 0.41
CA GLU A 220 14.44 17.96 0.56
C GLU A 220 15.16 16.72 1.12
N LEU A 221 14.42 15.87 1.85
CA LEU A 221 14.92 14.60 2.38
C LEU A 221 14.45 13.39 1.57
N GLU A 222 13.80 13.60 0.42
CA GLU A 222 13.21 12.55 -0.41
C GLU A 222 12.20 11.67 0.38
N LEU A 223 11.53 12.26 1.36
CA LEU A 223 10.45 11.61 2.12
C LEU A 223 9.12 12.10 1.56
N LEU A 224 8.25 11.21 1.10
CA LEU A 224 7.03 11.62 0.41
C LEU A 224 5.77 10.89 0.91
N GLY A 225 5.80 10.42 2.16
CA GLY A 225 4.66 9.82 2.85
C GLY A 225 4.45 8.32 2.58
N GLU A 226 5.41 7.65 1.94
CA GLU A 226 5.28 6.24 1.53
C GLU A 226 5.26 5.25 2.69
N THR A 227 5.79 5.63 3.84
CA THR A 227 5.96 4.75 5.01
C THR A 227 5.67 5.53 6.28
N ALA A 228 4.99 4.89 7.24
CA ALA A 228 4.85 5.39 8.60
C ALA A 228 6.07 5.02 9.43
N TYR A 229 6.72 6.03 10.00
CA TYR A 229 7.92 5.86 10.83
C TYR A 229 7.57 5.91 12.32
N PRO A 230 8.20 5.09 13.17
CA PRO A 230 8.06 5.22 14.61
C PRO A 230 8.42 6.65 15.05
N PHE A 231 7.64 7.21 15.97
CA PHE A 231 7.94 8.49 16.59
C PHE A 231 7.78 8.40 18.10
N ARG A 232 8.38 9.35 18.82
CA ARG A 232 8.18 9.49 20.26
C ARG A 232 8.37 10.92 20.74
N VAL A 233 7.78 11.24 21.89
CA VAL A 233 8.06 12.49 22.61
C VAL A 233 8.90 12.21 23.84
N ARG A 234 10.06 12.87 23.94
CA ARG A 234 10.91 12.86 25.13
C ARG A 234 10.76 14.14 25.93
N ASP A 235 10.27 14.02 27.16
CA ASP A 235 10.21 15.14 28.10
C ASP A 235 11.62 15.56 28.54
N ARG A 236 11.86 16.87 28.48
CA ARG A 236 13.11 17.53 28.89
C ARG A 236 12.85 18.72 29.80
N SER A 237 11.60 18.88 30.26
CA SER A 237 11.14 19.99 31.09
C SER A 237 11.86 20.08 32.44
N SER A 238 12.32 18.94 32.99
CA SER A 238 13.08 18.87 34.25
C SER A 238 14.39 19.69 34.26
N VAL A 239 14.97 19.95 33.08
CA VAL A 239 16.16 20.80 32.91
C VAL A 239 15.84 22.13 32.22
N GLY A 240 14.56 22.49 32.11
CA GLY A 240 14.09 23.73 31.49
C GLY A 240 14.15 23.74 29.97
N TYR A 241 14.25 22.58 29.31
CA TYR A 241 14.26 22.48 27.86
C TYR A 241 12.90 22.04 27.31
N CYS A 242 12.61 22.47 26.09
CA CYS A 242 11.45 22.00 25.36
C CYS A 242 11.53 20.48 25.10
N PRO A 243 10.37 19.80 25.12
CA PRO A 243 10.25 18.40 24.70
C PRO A 243 10.84 18.15 23.31
N GLU A 244 11.31 16.93 23.11
CA GLU A 244 11.95 16.51 21.87
C GLU A 244 11.07 15.46 21.19
N LEU A 245 10.56 15.81 20.01
CA LEU A 245 9.88 14.90 19.10
C LEU A 245 10.95 14.24 18.21
N ASP A 246 11.10 12.92 18.36
CA ASP A 246 11.96 12.10 17.52
C ASP A 246 11.10 11.35 16.50
N ILE A 247 11.45 11.39 15.21
CA ILE A 247 10.87 10.50 14.18
C ILE A 247 11.97 9.65 13.55
N ASP A 248 11.84 8.33 13.63
CA ASP A 248 12.89 7.38 13.25
C ASP A 248 12.77 6.92 11.80
N TYR A 249 13.31 7.74 10.89
CA TYR A 249 13.20 7.51 9.46
C TYR A 249 14.38 6.78 8.82
N LEU A 250 15.46 6.51 9.57
CA LEU A 250 16.71 5.98 9.03
C LEU A 250 17.09 4.59 9.56
N GLN A 251 17.13 4.42 10.89
CA GLN A 251 17.84 3.29 11.52
C GLN A 251 16.91 2.34 12.28
N ASN A 252 15.66 2.74 12.54
CA ASN A 252 14.67 1.93 13.26
C ASN A 252 15.12 1.53 14.69
N ASP A 253 15.95 2.36 15.32
CA ASP A 253 16.44 2.25 16.70
C ASP A 253 16.57 3.62 17.43
N PHE A 254 16.06 4.70 16.83
CA PHE A 254 16.18 6.09 17.28
C PHE A 254 17.63 6.59 17.49
N SER A 255 18.62 6.01 16.83
CA SER A 255 20.02 6.47 16.91
C SER A 255 20.29 7.74 16.10
N ALA A 256 19.53 7.98 15.03
CA ALA A 256 19.62 9.17 14.19
C ALA A 256 18.24 9.67 13.72
N PRO A 257 17.34 10.04 14.65
CA PRO A 257 15.99 10.47 14.28
C PRO A 257 16.00 11.86 13.64
N LEU A 258 14.94 12.17 12.91
CA LEU A 258 14.57 13.55 12.62
C LEU A 258 14.06 14.16 13.93
N VAL A 259 14.77 15.18 14.42
CA VAL A 259 14.49 15.81 15.72
C VAL A 259 13.78 17.15 15.55
N CYS A 260 12.65 17.31 16.23
CA CYS A 260 11.92 18.56 16.37
C CYS A 260 11.82 18.94 17.86
N TYR A 261 12.27 20.14 18.21
CA TYR A 261 12.20 20.63 19.59
C TYR A 261 10.94 21.46 19.77
N VAL A 262 9.92 20.86 20.35
CA VAL A 262 8.56 21.40 20.38
C VAL A 262 8.42 22.38 21.53
N SER A 263 8.41 23.68 21.23
CA SER A 263 8.31 24.73 22.26
C SER A 263 6.89 25.00 22.74
N GLY A 264 5.89 24.33 22.17
CA GLY A 264 4.50 24.32 22.61
C GLY A 264 3.60 23.67 21.56
N ILE A 265 2.37 23.36 21.95
CA ILE A 265 1.32 22.83 21.08
C ILE A 265 -0.05 23.31 21.57
N ASP A 266 -0.95 23.55 20.64
CA ASP A 266 -2.38 23.69 20.87
C ASP A 266 -3.19 23.03 19.75
N ASP A 267 -4.51 23.21 19.75
CA ASP A 267 -5.42 22.58 18.78
C ASP A 267 -5.21 23.05 17.33
N THR A 268 -4.48 24.15 17.12
CA THR A 268 -4.32 24.80 15.83
C THR A 268 -2.90 24.72 15.27
N HIS A 269 -1.89 24.64 16.13
CA HIS A 269 -0.49 24.58 15.72
C HIS A 269 0.44 24.06 16.82
N PHE A 270 1.65 23.66 16.40
CA PHE A 270 2.78 23.48 17.30
C PHE A 270 4.03 24.18 16.74
N TRP A 271 4.95 24.56 17.63
CA TRP A 271 6.15 25.32 17.25
C TRP A 271 7.42 24.50 17.46
N SER A 272 8.30 24.52 16.46
CA SER A 272 9.63 23.93 16.49
C SER A 272 10.69 25.01 16.69
N ASN A 273 11.33 25.00 17.87
CA ASN A 273 12.29 26.02 18.28
C ASN A 273 13.58 26.00 17.43
N THR A 274 14.12 24.81 17.13
CA THR A 274 15.42 24.70 16.45
C THR A 274 15.32 24.88 14.95
N GLN A 275 14.17 24.53 14.36
CA GLN A 275 13.93 24.70 12.93
C GLN A 275 13.33 26.07 12.60
N ASN A 276 12.92 26.86 13.61
CA ASN A 276 12.12 28.08 13.45
C ASN A 276 10.93 27.84 12.53
N LYS A 277 10.22 26.73 12.75
CA LYS A 277 9.04 26.33 11.99
C LYS A 277 7.82 26.33 12.91
N CYS A 278 6.72 26.84 12.39
CA CYS A 278 5.40 26.67 12.96
C CYS A 278 4.64 25.70 12.07
N PHE A 279 3.99 24.70 12.67
CA PHE A 279 3.23 23.68 11.99
C PHE A 279 1.76 23.86 12.32
N ARG A 280 0.93 24.15 11.31
CA ARG A 280 -0.52 24.32 11.46
C ARG A 280 -1.24 23.01 11.24
N ARG A 281 -2.30 22.78 12.02
CA ARG A 281 -3.19 21.64 11.89
C ARG A 281 -4.12 21.84 10.68
N LEU A 282 -4.32 20.81 9.86
CA LEU A 282 -5.20 20.87 8.68
C LEU A 282 -6.63 20.35 8.90
N ALA A 283 -6.90 19.68 10.01
CA ALA A 283 -8.22 19.33 10.54
C ALA A 283 -8.03 18.53 11.83
#